data_AF-A0A1H8TJD8-F1
#
_entry.id   AF-A0A1H8TJD8-F1
#
_cell.length_a   1.000
_cell.length_b   1.000
_cell.length_c   1.000
_cell.angle_alpha   90.00
_cell.angle_beta   90.00
_cell.angle_gamma   90.00
#
_symmetry.space_group_name_H-M   'P 1'
#
loop_
_entity.id
_entity.type
_entity.pdbx_description
1 polymer ?
#
loop_
_entity_poly.entity_id
_entity_poly.type
_entity_poly.pdbx_seq_one_letter_code
_entity_poly.pdbx_strand_id
1 'polypeptide(L)' 'MTFTFPLTEKRNVEELLKHLAQHKLSCPGNCVVSAKTHVAHVSSFHTFALGTARTAW' A
#
# COMPACT_ATOMS: atom_id res chain seq x y z
N MET A 1 -9.54 5.81 -4.36
CA MET A 1 -8.58 5.57 -5.47
C MET A 1 -7.81 4.30 -5.18
N THR A 2 -7.40 3.57 -6.22
CA THR A 2 -6.70 2.29 -6.09
C THR A 2 -5.35 2.39 -6.79
N PHE A 3 -4.28 1.96 -6.11
CA PHE A 3 -2.94 1.88 -6.65
C PHE A 3 -2.34 0.50 -6.47
N THR A 4 -1.47 0.13 -7.42
CA THR A 4 -0.78 -1.15 -7.43
C THR A 4 0.65 -0.96 -6.94
N PHE A 5 1.04 -1.81 -6.01
CA PHE A 5 2.35 -1.84 -5.38
C PHE A 5 3.03 -3.15 -5.78
N PRO A 6 4.17 -3.12 -6.50
CA PRO A 6 4.92 -4.33 -6.81
C PRO A 6 5.42 -4.99 -5.52
N LEU A 7 5.26 -6.30 -5.42
CA LEU A 7 5.79 -7.11 -4.34
C LEU A 7 6.97 -7.94 -4.84
N THR A 8 8.02 -8.00 -4.04
CA THR A 8 9.21 -8.83 -4.29
C THR A 8 9.58 -9.57 -3.00
N GLU A 9 10.54 -10.50 -3.07
CA GLU A 9 11.01 -11.22 -1.87
C GLU A 9 11.48 -10.29 -0.75
N LYS A 10 12.04 -9.12 -1.10
CA LYS A 10 12.48 -8.08 -0.15
C LYS A 10 11.39 -7.08 0.22
N ARG A 11 10.36 -6.93 -0.61
CA ARG A 11 9.25 -6.00 -0.43
C ARG A 11 7.93 -6.76 -0.44
N ASN A 12 7.72 -7.51 0.64
CA ASN A 12 6.54 -8.33 0.84
C ASN A 12 5.38 -7.50 1.42
N VAL A 13 4.25 -8.17 1.71
CA VAL A 13 3.04 -7.52 2.22
C VAL A 13 3.28 -6.84 3.58
N GLU A 14 4.13 -7.39 4.44
CA GLU A 14 4.43 -6.81 5.75
C GLU A 14 5.19 -5.49 5.61
N GLU A 15 6.19 -5.45 4.74
CA GLU A 15 6.93 -4.22 4.42
C GLU A 15 6.01 -3.17 3.78
N LEU A 16 5.05 -3.62 2.96
CA LEU A 16 4.05 -2.72 2.40
C LEU A 16 3.16 -2.12 3.49
N LEU A 17 2.69 -2.91 4.44
CA LEU A 17 1.89 -2.42 5.56
C LEU A 17 2.67 -1.42 6.43
N LYS A 18 3.96 -1.68 6.70
CA LYS A 18 4.84 -0.73 7.41
C LYS A 18 5.01 0.58 6.64
N HIS A 19 5.26 0.51 5.34
CA HIS A 19 5.40 1.70 4.47
C HIS A 19 4.10 2.51 4.40
N LEU A 20 2.96 1.84 4.28
CA LEU A 20 1.65 2.49 4.32
C LEU A 20 1.44 3.19 5.67
N ALA A 21 1.79 2.55 6.78
CA ALA A 21 1.66 3.15 8.11
C ALA A 21 2.51 4.43 8.26
N GLN A 22 3.71 4.49 7.66
CA GLN A 22 4.54 5.71 7.62
C GLN A 22 3.84 6.86 6.89
N HIS A 23 2.96 6.54 5.92
CA HIS A 23 2.15 7.50 5.18
C HIS A 23 0.76 7.72 5.80
N LYS A 24 0.56 7.31 7.06
CA LYS A 24 -0.72 7.38 7.79
C LYS A 24 -1.84 6.58 7.11
N LEU A 25 -1.49 5.51 6.39
CA LEU A 25 -2.42 4.56 5.79
C LEU A 25 -2.38 3.25 6.59
N SER A 26 -3.51 2.90 7.20
CA SER A 26 -3.67 1.74 8.08
C SER A 26 -4.76 0.81 7.56
N CYS A 27 -4.43 -0.49 7.48
CA CYS A 27 -5.34 -1.55 7.09
C CYS A 27 -5.47 -2.58 8.23
N PRO A 28 -6.69 -2.87 8.74
CA PRO A 28 -7.98 -2.31 8.32
C PRO A 28 -8.19 -0.86 8.83
N GLY A 29 -8.91 -0.04 8.07
CA GLY A 29 -9.25 1.33 8.48
C GLY A 29 -9.40 2.25 7.29
N ASN A 30 -8.42 3.12 7.07
CA ASN A 30 -8.47 4.12 6.01
C ASN A 30 -7.86 3.64 4.68
N CYS A 31 -7.30 2.43 4.62
CA CYS A 31 -6.96 1.74 3.39
C CYS A 31 -7.34 0.26 3.43
N VAL A 32 -7.55 -0.31 2.24
CA VAL A 32 -7.81 -1.72 2.00
C VAL A 32 -6.68 -2.27 1.15
N VAL A 33 -6.03 -3.34 1.60
CA VAL A 33 -4.93 -4.00 0.90
C VAL A 33 -5.41 -5.36 0.39
N SER A 34 -5.28 -5.60 -0.91
CA SER A 34 -5.52 -6.90 -1.54
C SER A 34 -4.22 -7.40 -2.17
N ALA A 35 -3.58 -8.37 -1.52
CA ALA A 35 -2.34 -8.97 -2.01
C ALA A 35 -2.62 -10.05 -3.07
N LYS A 36 -1.82 -10.03 -4.14
CA LYS A 36 -1.68 -11.08 -5.16
C LYS A 36 -0.21 -11.49 -5.22
N THR A 37 0.11 -12.56 -5.95
CA THR A 37 1.43 -13.22 -5.95
C THR A 37 2.63 -12.28 -6.15
N HIS A 38 2.51 -11.24 -6.99
CA HIS A 38 3.61 -10.32 -7.30
C HIS A 38 3.24 -8.84 -7.12
N VAL A 39 2.02 -8.56 -6.66
CA VAL A 39 1.50 -7.19 -6.54
C VAL A 39 0.49 -7.10 -5.42
N ALA A 40 0.40 -5.95 -4.77
CA ALA A 40 -0.68 -5.60 -3.87
C ALA A 40 -1.49 -4.44 -4.46
N HIS A 41 -2.81 -4.56 -4.42
CA HIS A 41 -3.71 -3.46 -4.72
C HIS A 41 -4.11 -2.79 -3.42
N VAL A 42 -3.79 -1.51 -3.30
CA VAL A 42 -4.14 -0.71 -2.14
C VAL A 42 -5.18 0.31 -2.56
N SER A 43 -6.32 0.30 -1.89
CA SER A 43 -7.40 1.26 -2.12
C SER A 43 -7.58 2.13 -0.90
N SER A 44 -7.68 3.45 -1.11
CA SER A 44 -7.94 4.42 -0.04
C SER A 44 -8.73 5.62 -0.56
N PHE A 45 -9.50 6.24 0.33
CA PHE A 45 -10.09 7.57 0.09
C PHE A 45 -9.06 8.70 0.23
N HIS A 46 -7.93 8.46 0.92
CA HIS A 46 -6.83 9.41 1.06
C HIS A 46 -5.92 9.37 -0.17
N THR A 47 -6.41 9.91 -1.29
CA THR A 47 -5.76 9.83 -2.60
C THR A 47 -4.36 10.45 -2.61
N PHE A 48 -4.16 11.57 -1.91
CA PHE A 48 -2.86 12.23 -1.80
C PHE A 48 -1.84 11.36 -1.04
N ALA A 49 -2.20 10.89 0.16
CA ALA A 49 -1.33 10.02 0.96
C ALA A 49 -0.98 8.72 0.22
N LEU A 50 -1.97 8.11 -0.45
CA LEU A 50 -1.79 6.89 -1.23
C LEU A 50 -0.92 7.13 -2.48
N GLY A 51 -1.05 8.29 -3.14
CA GLY A 51 -0.20 8.69 -4.26
C GLY A 51 1.25 8.88 -3.83
N THR A 52 1.49 9.59 -2.73
CA THR A 52 2.82 9.76 -2.16
C THR A 52 3.43 8.42 -1.76
N ALA A 53 2.66 7.56 -1.07
CA ALA A 53 3.09 6.22 -0.72
C ALA A 53 3.47 5.40 -1.95
N ARG A 54 2.70 5.47 -3.05
CA ARG A 54 3.03 4.78 -4.30
C ARG A 54 4.33 5.28 -4.91
N THR A 55 4.56 6.58 -4.96
CA THR A 55 5.79 7.15 -5.55
C THR A 55 7.03 6.81 -4.73
N ALA A 56 6.89 6.73 -3.40
CA ALA A 56 7.98 6.38 -2.48
C ALA A 56 8.22 4.87 -2.35
N TRP A 57 7.33 4.03 -2.89
CA TRP A 57 7.44 2.57 -2.86
C TRP A 57 8.32 2.08 -3.99
#